data_AF-A0A939YX69-F1
#
_entry.id   AF-A0A939YX69-F1
#
_cell.length_a   1.000
_cell.length_b   1.000
_cell.length_c   1.000
_cell.angle_alpha   90.00
_cell.angle_beta   90.00
_cell.angle_gamma   90.00
#
_symmetry.space_group_name_H-M   'P 1'
#
loop_
_entity.id
_entity.type
_entity.pdbx_description
1 polymer ?
#
loop_
_entity_poly.entity_id
_entity_poly.type
_entity_poly.pdbx_seq_one_letter_code
_entity_poly.pdbx_strand_id
1 'polypeptide(L)'
;MEYAKPSAIDADIIEKAVQLRHLLHSEPELSGRENETKRRLMEFLAENTSLTVRDMGEWFYAVYRAPGEKPGRRRIAFRADMDALPIDEGNALPYSSKTPGVSHKCGH
;
A
#
# COMPACT_ATOMS: atom_id res chain seq x y z
N MET A 1 27.18 -19.24 2.11
CA MET A 1 25.86 -18.75 1.69
C MET A 1 26.03 -17.29 1.35
N GLU A 2 26.19 -17.01 0.07
CA GLU A 2 26.35 -15.66 -0.45
C GLU A 2 24.96 -15.04 -0.51
N TYR A 3 24.70 -14.01 0.30
CA TYR A 3 23.48 -13.23 0.17
C TYR A 3 23.61 -12.46 -1.13
N ALA A 4 22.74 -12.75 -2.10
CA ALA A 4 22.64 -11.94 -3.31
C ALA A 4 22.52 -10.48 -2.88
N LYS A 5 23.42 -9.62 -3.39
CA LYS A 5 23.26 -8.17 -3.25
C LYS A 5 21.85 -7.82 -3.71
N PRO A 6 21.08 -7.01 -2.98
CA PRO A 6 19.77 -6.59 -3.45
C PRO A 6 19.99 -5.96 -4.84
N SER A 7 19.38 -6.55 -5.86
CA SER A 7 19.22 -5.86 -7.14
C SER A 7 18.52 -4.54 -6.84
N ALA A 8 18.82 -3.50 -7.63
CA ALA A 8 18.00 -2.29 -7.63
C ALA A 8 16.51 -2.70 -7.64
N ILE A 9 15.67 -1.98 -6.90
CA ILE A 9 14.22 -2.25 -6.89
C ILE A 9 13.76 -2.25 -8.35
N ASP A 10 12.98 -3.26 -8.74
CA ASP A 10 12.53 -3.44 -10.11
C ASP A 10 11.85 -2.15 -10.61
N ALA A 11 12.32 -1.61 -11.74
CA ALA A 11 11.77 -0.37 -12.26
C ALA A 11 10.28 -0.50 -12.62
N ASP A 12 9.84 -1.69 -13.04
CA ASP A 12 8.44 -1.99 -13.32
C ASP A 12 7.59 -1.90 -12.06
N ILE A 13 8.06 -2.44 -10.92
CA ILE A 13 7.28 -2.37 -9.68
C ILE A 13 7.17 -0.93 -9.16
N ILE A 14 8.22 -0.12 -9.36
CA ILE A 14 8.18 1.30 -9.00
C ILE A 14 7.15 2.04 -9.84
N GLU A 15 7.10 1.81 -11.16
CA GLU A 15 6.13 2.46 -12.03
C GLU A 15 4.69 2.07 -11.64
N LYS A 16 4.43 0.78 -11.40
CA LYS A 16 3.14 0.29 -10.91
C LYS A 16 2.75 0.89 -9.56
N ALA A 17 3.70 1.03 -8.63
CA ALA A 17 3.45 1.66 -7.34
C ALA A 17 3.11 3.15 -7.48
N VAL A 18 3.74 3.87 -8.43
CA VAL A 18 3.39 5.27 -8.74
C VAL A 18 1.98 5.36 -9.33
N GLN A 19 1.59 4.44 -10.21
CA GLN A 19 0.22 4.38 -10.75
C GLN A 19 -0.80 4.11 -9.65
N LEU A 20 -0.52 3.16 -8.74
CA LEU A 20 -1.37 2.90 -7.57
C LEU A 20 -1.48 4.15 -6.69
N ARG A 21 -0.36 4.81 -6.39
CA ARG A 21 -0.34 6.06 -5.60
C ARG A 21 -1.25 7.12 -6.22
N HIS A 22 -1.20 7.32 -7.54
CA HIS A 22 -2.07 8.26 -8.22
C HIS A 22 -3.54 7.86 -8.16
N LEU A 23 -3.85 6.57 -8.28
CA LEU A 23 -5.21 6.07 -8.14
C LEU A 23 -5.75 6.35 -6.73
N LEU A 24 -5.00 5.97 -5.69
CA LEU A 24 -5.38 6.18 -4.29
C LEU A 24 -5.52 7.67 -3.97
N HIS A 25 -4.60 8.53 -4.45
CA HIS A 25 -4.71 9.97 -4.29
C HIS A 25 -5.99 10.54 -4.92
N SER A 26 -6.35 10.04 -6.10
CA SER A 26 -7.53 10.53 -6.84
C SER A 26 -8.86 10.07 -6.26
N GLU A 27 -8.86 9.00 -5.46
CA GLU A 27 -10.06 8.38 -4.89
C GLU A 27 -9.86 8.12 -3.39
N PRO A 28 -9.69 9.20 -2.60
CA PRO A 28 -9.36 9.12 -1.20
C PRO A 28 -10.56 8.71 -0.35
N GLU A 29 -10.32 7.98 0.73
CA GLU A 29 -11.34 7.56 1.69
C GLU A 29 -10.97 7.98 3.12
N LEU A 30 -11.96 8.41 3.90
CA LEU A 30 -11.77 8.86 5.27
C LEU A 30 -11.42 7.71 6.22
N SER A 31 -10.83 8.05 7.36
CA SER A 31 -10.53 7.13 8.45
C SER A 31 -11.72 6.22 8.80
N GLY A 32 -11.52 4.91 8.79
CA GLY A 32 -12.53 3.88 9.06
C GLY A 32 -13.54 3.64 7.94
N ARG A 33 -13.32 4.19 6.74
CA ARG A 33 -14.18 4.03 5.55
C ARG A 33 -13.42 3.59 4.31
N GLU A 34 -12.14 3.24 4.43
CA GLU A 34 -11.14 2.97 3.38
C GLU A 34 -11.32 1.59 2.72
N ASN A 35 -12.56 1.19 2.45
CA ASN A 35 -12.88 -0.15 1.97
C ASN A 35 -12.26 -0.40 0.60
N GLU A 36 -12.35 0.59 -0.28
CA GLU A 36 -11.89 0.48 -1.66
C GLU A 36 -10.36 0.63 -1.76
N THR A 37 -9.77 1.52 -0.95
CA THR A 37 -8.33 1.70 -0.76
C THR A 37 -7.70 0.41 -0.25
N LYS A 38 -8.27 -0.19 0.80
CA LYS A 38 -7.83 -1.48 1.34
C LYS A 38 -7.90 -2.58 0.27
N ARG A 39 -9.01 -2.65 -0.47
CA ARG A 39 -9.20 -3.64 -1.55
C ARG A 39 -8.10 -3.52 -2.61
N ARG A 40 -7.83 -2.32 -3.10
CA ARG A 40 -6.80 -2.04 -4.12
C ARG A 40 -5.39 -2.39 -3.64
N LEU A 41 -5.05 -2.06 -2.39
CA LEU A 41 -3.76 -2.40 -1.81
C LEU A 41 -3.57 -3.92 -1.70
N MET A 42 -4.60 -4.64 -1.26
CA MET A 42 -4.58 -6.10 -1.17
C MET A 42 -4.43 -6.76 -2.55
N GLU A 43 -5.17 -6.30 -3.55
CA GLU A 43 -5.08 -6.78 -4.94
C GLU A 43 -3.71 -6.52 -5.53
N PHE A 44 -3.20 -5.29 -5.39
CA PHE A 44 -1.88 -4.92 -5.88
C PHE A 44 -0.78 -5.84 -5.33
N LEU A 45 -0.82 -6.12 -4.02
CA LEU A 45 0.15 -7.02 -3.38
C LEU A 45 -0.02 -8.47 -3.84
N ALA A 46 -1.26 -8.94 -4.00
CA ALA A 46 -1.55 -10.30 -4.47
C ALA A 46 -1.07 -10.52 -5.91
N GLU A 47 -1.20 -9.52 -6.77
CA GLU A 47 -0.84 -9.60 -8.20
C GLU A 47 0.66 -9.42 -8.44
N ASN A 48 1.34 -8.61 -7.63
CA ASN A 48 2.72 -8.19 -7.90
C ASN A 48 3.76 -8.77 -6.94
N THR A 49 3.36 -9.59 -5.96
CA THR A 49 4.29 -10.19 -4.99
C THR A 49 3.95 -11.66 -4.70
N SER A 50 4.88 -12.35 -4.04
CA SER A 50 4.65 -13.69 -3.49
C SER A 50 4.16 -13.68 -2.04
N LEU A 51 3.76 -12.52 -1.52
CA LEU A 51 3.27 -12.38 -0.15
C LEU A 51 1.89 -13.00 0.00
N THR A 52 1.66 -13.68 1.12
CA THR A 52 0.30 -14.07 1.50
C THR A 52 -0.42 -12.88 2.09
N VAL A 53 -1.41 -12.35 1.38
CA VAL A 53 -2.28 -11.26 1.86
C VAL A 53 -3.37 -11.82 2.78
N ARG A 54 -3.62 -11.15 3.91
CA ARG A 54 -4.62 -11.52 4.91
C ARG A 54 -5.47 -10.31 5.28
N ASP A 55 -6.75 -10.38 4.94
CA ASP A 55 -7.76 -9.40 5.35
C ASP A 55 -8.14 -9.62 6.82
N MET A 56 -8.18 -8.54 7.59
CA MET A 56 -8.51 -8.50 9.03
C MET A 56 -9.75 -7.64 9.30
N GLY A 57 -10.54 -7.33 8.28
CA GLY A 57 -11.73 -6.47 8.39
C GLY A 57 -11.37 -5.01 8.16
N GLU A 58 -10.98 -4.29 9.21
CA GLU A 58 -10.66 -2.84 9.11
C GLU A 58 -9.25 -2.58 8.55
N TRP A 59 -8.37 -3.57 8.60
CA TRP A 59 -6.99 -3.50 8.13
C TRP A 59 -6.59 -4.82 7.48
N PHE A 60 -5.37 -4.90 6.95
CA PHE A 60 -4.82 -6.12 6.40
C PHE A 60 -3.31 -6.20 6.63
N TYR A 61 -2.72 -7.37 6.42
CA TYR A 61 -1.27 -7.50 6.34
C TYR A 61 -0.88 -8.48 5.23
N ALA A 62 0.34 -8.33 4.71
CA ALA A 62 0.94 -9.25 3.76
C ALA A 62 2.21 -9.83 4.36
N VAL A 63 2.41 -11.15 4.25
CA VAL A 63 3.51 -11.85 4.91
C VAL A 63 4.24 -12.79 3.97
N TYR A 64 5.57 -12.73 4.00
CA TYR A 64 6.44 -13.76 3.46
C TYR A 64 6.90 -14.66 4.60
N ARG A 65 6.74 -15.98 4.43
CA ARG A 65 7.31 -16.98 5.35
C ARG A 65 8.44 -17.71 4.64
N ALA A 66 9.67 -17.49 5.10
CA ALA A 66 10.82 -18.17 4.55
C ALA A 66 10.71 -19.70 4.75
N PRO A 67 11.05 -20.53 3.75
CA PRO A 67 11.12 -21.96 3.91
C PRO A 67 12.03 -22.37 5.09
N GLY A 68 11.57 -23.31 5.91
CA GLY A 68 12.31 -23.77 7.08
C GLY A 68 12.37 -22.75 8.23
N GLU A 69 11.35 -21.90 8.38
CA GLU A 69 11.18 -21.01 9.55
C GLU A 69 11.28 -21.83 10.84
N LYS A 70 12.30 -21.56 11.67
CA LYS A 70 12.50 -22.17 12.99
C LYS A 70 11.93 -21.26 14.08
N PRO A 71 11.39 -21.81 15.18
CA PRO A 71 11.05 -21.03 16.36
C PRO A 71 12.24 -20.16 16.82
N GLY A 72 11.97 -18.91 17.24
CA GLY A 72 12.97 -18.00 17.77
C GLY A 72 13.70 -17.11 16.74
N ARG A 73 13.40 -17.22 15.43
CA ARG A 73 13.90 -16.24 14.45
C ARG A 73 13.20 -14.88 14.63
N ARG A 74 13.99 -13.80 14.61
CA ARG A 74 13.47 -12.43 14.68
C ARG A 74 12.61 -12.14 13.44
N ARG A 75 11.43 -11.59 13.68
CA ARG A 75 10.51 -11.11 12.64
C ARG A 75 10.64 -9.59 12.54
N ILE A 76 10.50 -9.08 11.33
CA ILE A 76 10.42 -7.64 11.05
C ILE A 76 9.04 -7.34 10.46
N ALA A 77 8.55 -6.14 10.71
CA ALA A 77 7.32 -5.64 10.13
C ALA A 77 7.54 -4.20 9.64
N PHE A 78 6.92 -3.88 8.51
CA PHE A 78 6.80 -2.52 8.00
C PHE A 78 5.34 -2.12 8.11
N ARG A 79 5.09 -0.84 8.37
CA ARG A 79 3.74 -0.29 8.54
C ARG A 79 3.61 0.94 7.66
N ALA A 80 2.47 1.04 6.98
CA ALA A 80 2.01 2.22 6.26
C ALA A 80 0.55 2.49 6.65
N ASP A 81 0.16 3.74 6.52
CA ASP A 81 -1.18 4.28 6.78
C ASP A 81 -1.87 4.38 5.43
N MET A 82 -3.20 4.47 5.39
CA MET A 82 -3.93 4.50 4.11
C MET A 82 -5.13 5.44 4.10
N ASP A 83 -5.41 6.13 5.21
CA ASP A 83 -6.57 7.00 5.33
C ASP A 83 -6.30 8.42 4.82
N ALA A 84 -7.35 9.06 4.32
CA ALA A 84 -7.35 10.44 3.88
C ALA A 84 -7.97 11.38 4.94
N LEU A 85 -7.92 12.68 4.65
CA LEU A 85 -8.39 13.73 5.54
C LEU A 85 -9.64 14.44 4.96
N PRO A 86 -10.53 15.00 5.82
CA PRO A 86 -11.67 15.82 5.40
C PRO A 86 -11.21 17.24 5.02
N ILE A 87 -10.39 17.34 3.98
CA ILE A 87 -9.79 18.58 3.48
C ILE A 87 -9.93 18.58 1.94
N ASP A 88 -10.31 19.71 1.36
CA ASP A 88 -10.34 19.88 -0.09
C ASP A 88 -8.95 19.80 -0.74
N GLU A 89 -8.90 19.23 -1.93
CA GLU A 89 -7.70 19.24 -2.76
C GLU A 89 -7.51 20.63 -3.39
N GLY A 90 -6.58 21.41 -2.84
CA GLY A 90 -6.23 22.72 -3.40
C GLY A 90 -5.30 22.72 -4.63
N ASN A 91 -4.86 21.55 -5.11
CA ASN A 91 -3.87 21.45 -6.18
C ASN A 91 -4.52 21.05 -7.52
N ALA A 92 -3.95 21.50 -8.64
CA ALA A 92 -4.34 21.07 -9.98
C ALA A 92 -3.40 19.98 -10.51
N LEU A 93 -3.51 18.78 -9.94
CA LEU A 93 -2.77 17.58 -10.37
C LEU A 93 -3.63 16.72 -11.32
N PRO A 94 -3.04 15.98 -12.29
CA PRO A 94 -3.79 15.05 -13.14
C PRO A 94 -4.53 13.94 -12.37
N TYR A 95 -4.12 13.69 -11.13
CA TYR A 95 -4.67 12.69 -10.21
C TYR A 95 -5.23 13.33 -8.92
N SER A 96 -5.65 14.60 -9.01
CA SER A 96 -6.32 15.28 -7.90
C SER A 96 -7.51 14.48 -7.38
N SER A 97 -7.83 14.62 -6.09
CA SER A 97 -9.02 14.01 -5.51
C SER A 97 -10.26 14.33 -6.34
N LYS A 98 -11.02 13.29 -6.66
CA LYS A 98 -12.35 13.38 -7.28
C LYS A 98 -13.47 13.47 -6.23
N THR A 99 -13.15 13.29 -4.95
CA THR A 99 -14.08 13.32 -3.83
C THR A 99 -14.06 14.71 -3.19
N PRO A 100 -15.10 15.54 -3.35
CA PRO A 100 -15.15 16.87 -2.74
C PRO A 100 -14.96 16.79 -1.22
N GLY A 101 -14.16 17.70 -0.65
CA GLY A 101 -13.89 17.77 0.78
C GLY A 101 -13.02 16.63 1.34
N VAL A 102 -12.45 15.75 0.51
CA VAL A 102 -11.59 14.65 0.98
C VAL A 102 -10.30 14.58 0.15
N SER A 103 -9.13 14.46 0.79
CA SER A 103 -7.84 14.34 0.08
C SER A 103 -6.71 13.72 0.91
N HIS A 104 -5.74 13.09 0.24
CA HIS A 104 -4.49 12.60 0.84
C HIS A 104 -3.47 13.75 1.01
N LYS A 105 -3.63 14.56 2.07
CA LYS A 105 -2.70 15.67 2.40
C LYS A 105 -1.60 15.31 3.39
N CYS A 106 -1.66 14.14 4.03
CA CYS A 106 -0.62 13.65 4.93
C CYS A 106 0.40 12.72 4.23
N GLY A 107 0.13 12.32 2.98
CA GLY A 107 1.00 11.42 2.22
C GLY A 107 0.91 9.95 2.64
N HIS A 108 -0.21 9.56 3.26
CA HIS A 108 -0.62 8.16 3.41
C HIS A 108 -0.83 7.53 2.02
#